data_AF-A0A397U545-F1
#
_entry.id   AF-A0A397U545-F1
#
_cell.length_a   1.000
_cell.length_b   1.000
_cell.length_c   1.000
_cell.angle_alpha   90.00
_cell.angle_beta   90.00
_cell.angle_gamma   90.00
#
_symmetry.space_group_name_H-M   'P 1'
#
loop_
_entity.id
_entity.type
_entity.pdbx_description
1 polymer ?
#
loop_
_entity_poly.entity_id
_entity_poly.type
_entity_poly.pdbx_seq_one_letter_code
_entity_poly.pdbx_strand_id
1 'polypeptide(L)'
;MTIEFFKKLSNDLSNLLENEEDYNVLIEVGQMPNCQIFKVHSIILNSRCFYLCEKLSKTFYNEKNIKKISFPNISITNFEIIIKYIYSGIVLFNKADAPTILDLLITANEFGLEELGNAAQTQLVNHASWICRNFTKVYRISFENDNFDLQKFCNNIITKHPSIIFDSEDFVNISESTLVSLLKLDNLNMDEGKIWNQVIRWGIAQNPDLDSNITQWSNTNFLTLKTTLKNYIMSKLAAPNRAVNSIILPPRIMV
;
A
#
# COMPACT_ATOMS: atom_id res chain seq x y z
N MET A 1 6.30 32.22 -28.81
CA MET A 1 7.05 32.23 -27.53
C MET A 1 6.02 32.15 -26.43
N THR A 2 6.11 31.16 -25.55
CA THR A 2 5.20 30.98 -24.42
C THR A 2 5.92 31.43 -23.15
N ILE A 3 5.29 32.29 -22.35
CA ILE A 3 5.78 32.72 -21.04
C ILE A 3 4.79 32.21 -20.01
N GLU A 4 5.28 31.44 -19.04
CA GLU A 4 4.44 30.74 -18.06
C GLU A 4 4.53 31.43 -16.69
N PHE A 5 3.39 31.63 -16.04
CA PHE A 5 3.28 32.27 -14.72
C PHE A 5 2.74 31.33 -13.64
N PHE A 6 2.92 30.02 -13.81
CA PHE A 6 2.31 28.98 -12.96
C PHE A 6 2.67 29.10 -11.48
N LYS A 7 3.89 29.53 -11.14
CA LYS A 7 4.30 29.72 -9.75
C LYS A 7 3.47 30.80 -9.05
N LYS A 8 3.19 31.92 -9.73
CA LYS A 8 2.38 33.00 -9.16
C LYS A 8 0.92 32.56 -9.03
N LEU A 9 0.38 31.91 -10.07
CA LEU A 9 -0.97 31.33 -10.04
C LEU A 9 -1.14 30.32 -8.88
N SER A 10 -0.20 29.39 -8.71
CA SER A 10 -0.20 28.41 -7.62
C SER A 10 -0.17 29.09 -6.25
N ASN A 11 0.70 30.09 -6.06
CA ASN A 11 0.74 30.86 -4.81
C ASN A 11 -0.58 31.60 -4.55
N ASP A 12 -1.19 32.19 -5.58
CA ASP A 12 -2.45 32.92 -5.43
C ASP A 12 -3.60 31.99 -5.03
N LEU A 13 -3.66 30.78 -5.60
CA LEU A 13 -4.60 29.74 -5.15
C LEU A 13 -4.30 29.26 -3.73
N SER A 14 -3.02 29.05 -3.41
CA SER A 14 -2.59 28.61 -2.07
C SER A 14 -2.98 29.60 -0.97
N ASN A 15 -2.95 30.91 -1.27
CA ASN A 15 -3.36 31.94 -0.31
C ASN A 15 -4.85 31.81 0.07
N LEU A 16 -5.70 31.25 -0.80
CA LEU A 16 -7.11 30.97 -0.49
C LEU A 16 -7.28 29.93 0.62
N LEU A 17 -6.31 29.01 0.76
CA LEU A 17 -6.31 28.04 1.84
C LEU A 17 -6.00 28.70 3.19
N GLU A 18 -5.16 29.73 3.21
CA GLU A 18 -4.66 30.39 4.42
C GLU A 18 -5.59 31.51 4.91
N ASN A 19 -6.21 32.27 4.00
CA ASN A 19 -7.12 33.37 4.36
C ASN A 19 -8.53 32.90 4.74
N GLU A 20 -8.89 31.67 4.37
CA GLU A 20 -10.19 31.04 4.63
C GLU A 20 -11.42 31.84 4.15
N GLU A 21 -11.25 32.73 3.16
CA GLU A 21 -12.36 33.50 2.58
C GLU A 21 -13.19 32.61 1.65
N ASP A 22 -14.50 32.87 1.52
CA ASP A 22 -15.43 32.18 0.59
C ASP A 22 -15.45 30.64 0.63
N TYR A 23 -14.96 30.03 1.71
CA TYR A 23 -15.02 28.58 1.88
C TYR A 23 -16.47 28.07 1.86
N ASN A 24 -16.68 26.92 1.23
CA ASN A 24 -18.00 26.29 1.13
C ASN A 24 -17.99 24.80 1.52
N VAL A 25 -16.84 24.32 2.01
CA VAL A 25 -16.65 22.96 2.52
C VAL A 25 -15.89 23.00 3.84
N LEU A 26 -16.35 22.21 4.81
CA LEU A 26 -15.65 21.88 6.05
C LEU A 26 -15.23 20.42 6.03
N ILE A 27 -13.93 20.17 6.19
CA ILE A 27 -13.38 18.82 6.29
C ILE A 27 -12.85 18.60 7.70
N GLU A 28 -13.46 17.66 8.42
CA GLU A 28 -13.01 17.24 9.75
C GLU A 28 -12.07 16.04 9.65
N VAL A 29 -10.85 16.18 10.14
CA VAL A 29 -9.78 15.18 10.01
C VAL A 29 -9.31 14.75 11.38
N GLY A 30 -9.03 13.45 11.53
CA GLY A 30 -8.63 12.83 12.79
C GLY A 30 -9.81 12.46 13.68
N GLN A 31 -9.51 11.89 14.85
CA GLN A 31 -10.50 11.46 15.84
C GLN A 31 -10.36 12.29 17.11
N MET A 32 -11.47 12.52 17.81
CA MET A 32 -11.45 13.21 19.10
C MET A 32 -10.52 12.49 20.11
N PRO A 33 -9.74 13.22 20.91
CA PRO A 33 -9.69 14.69 21.02
C PRO A 33 -8.78 15.39 19.99
N ASN A 34 -8.04 14.64 19.16
CA ASN A 34 -7.07 15.15 18.20
C ASN A 34 -7.69 15.27 16.78
N CYS A 35 -8.68 16.15 16.64
CA CYS A 35 -9.28 16.47 15.34
C CYS A 35 -9.02 17.92 14.93
N GLN A 36 -8.98 18.17 13.62
CA GLN A 36 -8.85 19.49 13.03
C GLN A 36 -9.89 19.69 11.92
N ILE A 37 -10.42 20.91 11.84
CA ILE A 37 -11.37 21.29 10.80
C ILE A 37 -10.64 22.16 9.78
N PHE A 38 -10.71 21.77 8.51
CA PHE A 38 -10.18 22.51 7.38
C PHE A 38 -11.32 23.22 6.65
N LYS A 39 -11.18 24.53 6.43
CA LYS A 39 -12.08 25.33 5.61
C LYS A 39 -11.53 25.39 4.19
N VAL A 40 -12.26 24.86 3.24
CA VAL A 40 -11.76 24.64 1.87
C VAL A 40 -12.84 24.91 0.82
N HIS A 41 -12.42 24.88 -0.44
CA HIS A 41 -13.20 25.32 -1.59
C HIS A 41 -13.50 24.14 -2.50
N SER A 42 -14.78 23.83 -2.67
CA SER A 42 -15.23 22.69 -3.49
C SER A 42 -14.70 22.73 -4.92
N ILE A 43 -14.60 23.92 -5.53
CA ILE A 43 -14.13 24.05 -6.92
C ILE A 43 -12.68 23.61 -7.10
N ILE A 44 -11.80 23.95 -6.13
CA ILE A 44 -10.40 23.55 -6.15
C ILE A 44 -10.31 22.03 -5.92
N LEU A 45 -11.02 21.51 -4.90
CA LEU A 45 -11.04 20.07 -4.61
C LEU A 45 -11.52 19.26 -5.83
N ASN A 46 -12.63 19.67 -6.44
CA ASN A 46 -13.24 18.97 -7.58
C ASN A 46 -12.32 18.95 -8.81
N SER A 47 -11.50 20.00 -9.00
CA SER A 47 -10.60 20.08 -10.14
C SER A 47 -9.35 19.20 -10.03
N ARG A 48 -8.96 18.80 -8.81
CA ARG A 48 -7.69 18.11 -8.55
C ARG A 48 -7.84 16.72 -7.94
N CYS A 49 -9.01 16.39 -7.37
CA CYS A 49 -9.23 15.13 -6.68
C CYS A 49 -10.64 14.57 -6.98
N PHE A 50 -10.69 13.56 -7.85
CA PHE A 50 -11.95 12.91 -8.23
C PHE A 50 -12.67 12.27 -7.03
N TYR A 51 -11.92 11.61 -6.13
CA TYR A 51 -12.47 11.02 -4.91
C TYR A 51 -13.22 12.07 -4.07
N LEU A 52 -12.60 13.25 -3.85
CA LEU A 52 -13.25 14.34 -3.12
C LEU A 52 -14.44 14.91 -3.88
N CYS A 53 -14.35 15.01 -5.22
CA CYS A 53 -15.48 15.40 -6.06
C CYS A 53 -16.69 14.48 -5.87
N GLU A 54 -16.50 13.16 -5.92
CA GLU A 54 -17.56 12.18 -5.71
C GLU A 54 -18.10 12.21 -4.27
N LYS A 55 -17.22 12.36 -3.28
CA LYS A 55 -17.65 12.45 -1.88
C LYS A 55 -18.48 13.71 -1.63
N LEU A 56 -18.09 14.84 -2.23
CA LEU A 56 -18.82 16.09 -2.13
C LEU A 56 -20.15 16.05 -2.90
N SER A 57 -20.23 15.39 -4.06
CA SER A 57 -21.48 15.30 -4.82
C SER A 57 -22.58 14.56 -4.05
N LYS A 58 -22.19 13.58 -3.22
CA LYS A 58 -23.09 12.82 -2.32
C LYS A 58 -23.38 13.53 -0.99
N THR A 59 -22.76 14.68 -0.74
CA THR A 59 -22.90 15.45 0.51
C THR A 59 -23.88 16.61 0.32
N PHE A 60 -24.84 16.73 1.23
CA PHE A 60 -25.83 17.82 1.26
C PHE A 60 -25.28 19.09 1.92
N TYR A 61 -25.80 20.23 1.52
CA TYR A 61 -25.53 21.50 2.16
C TYR A 61 -26.25 21.60 3.50
N ASN A 62 -25.63 22.25 4.48
CA ASN A 62 -26.28 22.66 5.72
C ASN A 62 -27.03 23.99 5.56
N GLU A 63 -27.66 24.48 6.65
CA GLU A 63 -28.40 25.75 6.70
C GLU A 63 -27.57 26.98 6.31
N LYS A 64 -26.23 26.88 6.41
CA LYS A 64 -25.29 27.94 6.03
C LYS A 64 -24.73 27.77 4.61
N ASN A 65 -25.33 26.90 3.78
CA ASN A 65 -24.85 26.53 2.45
C ASN A 65 -23.41 25.98 2.43
N ILE A 66 -23.02 25.24 3.48
CA ILE A 66 -21.70 24.61 3.61
C ILE A 66 -21.86 23.09 3.60
N LYS A 67 -20.99 22.38 2.86
CA LYS A 67 -20.88 20.91 2.92
C LYS A 67 -19.92 20.50 4.03
N LYS A 68 -20.26 19.47 4.82
CA LYS A 68 -19.38 18.92 5.85
C LYS A 68 -19.05 17.46 5.54
N ILE A 69 -17.76 17.11 5.48
CA ILE A 69 -17.27 15.74 5.33
C ILE A 69 -16.22 15.42 6.39
N SER A 70 -15.98 14.14 6.66
CA SER A 70 -15.01 13.70 7.67
C SER A 70 -14.10 12.57 7.18
N PHE A 71 -12.88 12.57 7.72
CA PHE A 71 -11.82 11.59 7.54
C PHE A 71 -11.17 11.23 8.89
N PRO A 72 -11.82 10.36 9.70
CA PRO A 72 -11.31 10.03 11.03
C PRO A 72 -10.00 9.23 10.99
N ASN A 73 -9.75 8.48 9.91
CA ASN A 73 -8.59 7.59 9.80
C ASN A 73 -7.37 8.24 9.14
N ILE A 74 -7.47 9.52 8.74
CA ILE A 74 -6.36 10.27 8.15
C ILE A 74 -5.75 11.15 9.24
N SER A 75 -4.43 11.12 9.38
CA SER A 75 -3.73 12.02 10.29
C SER A 75 -3.81 13.46 9.81
N ILE A 76 -3.85 14.41 10.75
CA ILE A 76 -3.83 15.85 10.46
C ILE A 76 -2.64 16.20 9.55
N THR A 77 -1.44 15.69 9.88
CA THR A 77 -0.22 15.89 9.09
C THR A 77 -0.36 15.42 7.65
N ASN A 78 -0.92 14.24 7.40
CA ASN A 78 -1.10 13.74 6.04
C ASN A 78 -2.13 14.57 5.27
N PHE A 79 -3.22 14.95 5.93
CA PHE A 79 -4.22 15.79 5.27
C PHE A 79 -3.69 17.20 4.96
N GLU A 80 -2.86 17.78 5.84
CA GLU A 80 -2.16 19.04 5.56
C GLU A 80 -1.29 18.96 4.31
N ILE A 81 -0.56 17.85 4.13
CA ILE A 81 0.23 17.62 2.92
C ILE A 81 -0.67 17.52 1.69
N ILE A 82 -1.75 16.73 1.77
CA ILE A 82 -2.69 16.50 0.67
C ILE A 82 -3.37 17.81 0.26
N ILE A 83 -3.87 18.59 1.21
CA ILE A 83 -4.60 19.81 0.89
C ILE A 83 -3.67 20.89 0.33
N LYS A 84 -2.45 21.03 0.85
CA LYS A 84 -1.43 21.91 0.27
C LYS A 84 -1.07 21.48 -1.15
N TYR A 85 -0.89 20.19 -1.39
CA TYR A 85 -0.67 19.65 -2.73
C TYR A 85 -1.84 19.97 -3.68
N ILE A 86 -3.08 19.81 -3.25
CA ILE A 86 -4.26 20.12 -4.06
C ILE A 86 -4.30 21.61 -4.45
N TYR A 87 -3.98 22.50 -3.52
CA TYR A 87 -4.05 23.95 -3.73
C TYR A 87 -2.86 24.53 -4.51
N SER A 88 -1.66 23.98 -4.28
CA SER A 88 -0.40 24.56 -4.74
C SER A 88 0.35 23.72 -5.77
N GLY A 89 0.07 22.41 -5.84
CA GLY A 89 0.92 21.45 -6.55
C GLY A 89 2.28 21.21 -5.88
N ILE A 90 2.50 21.72 -4.65
CA ILE A 90 3.76 21.61 -3.91
C ILE A 90 3.58 20.62 -2.74
N VAL A 91 4.57 19.74 -2.59
CA VAL A 91 4.64 18.75 -1.50
C VAL A 91 5.88 19.03 -0.66
N LEU A 92 5.72 19.09 0.67
CA LEU A 92 6.82 19.28 1.61
C LEU A 92 6.90 18.10 2.58
N PHE A 93 7.95 17.28 2.45
CA PHE A 93 8.20 16.12 3.31
C PHE A 93 9.07 16.43 4.54
N ASN A 94 9.46 17.69 4.76
CA ASN A 94 10.45 18.10 5.76
C ASN A 94 10.13 17.71 7.22
N LYS A 95 8.87 17.40 7.53
CA LYS A 95 8.40 16.95 8.85
C LYS A 95 7.84 15.53 8.86
N ALA A 96 7.83 14.83 7.72
CA ALA A 96 7.23 13.51 7.60
C ALA A 96 8.29 12.44 7.82
N ASP A 97 8.11 11.61 8.86
CA ASP A 97 8.89 10.40 9.03
C ASP A 97 8.39 9.28 8.10
N ALA A 98 9.13 8.17 8.05
CA ALA A 98 8.81 7.07 7.15
C ALA A 98 7.39 6.46 7.36
N PRO A 99 6.89 6.27 8.60
CA PRO A 99 5.48 5.92 8.83
C PRO A 99 4.50 6.94 8.21
N THR A 100 4.73 8.24 8.42
CA THR A 100 3.88 9.30 7.87
C THR A 100 3.86 9.26 6.34
N ILE A 101 5.03 9.08 5.70
CA ILE A 101 5.14 8.98 4.23
C ILE A 101 4.41 7.73 3.70
N LEU A 102 4.51 6.59 4.39
CA LEU A 102 3.78 5.37 4.01
C LEU A 102 2.27 5.57 4.09
N ASP A 103 1.77 6.19 5.16
CA ASP A 103 0.35 6.48 5.32
C ASP A 103 -0.15 7.52 4.31
N LEU A 104 0.70 8.49 3.94
CA LEU A 104 0.42 9.44 2.85
C LEU A 104 0.32 8.72 1.51
N LEU A 105 1.20 7.77 1.21
CA LEU A 105 1.14 6.96 0.00
C LEU A 105 -0.18 6.19 -0.09
N ILE A 106 -0.59 5.52 0.99
CA ILE A 106 -1.86 4.79 1.05
C ILE A 106 -3.03 5.75 0.78
N THR A 107 -3.02 6.91 1.43
CA THR A 107 -4.11 7.90 1.31
C THR A 107 -4.15 8.52 -0.09
N ALA A 108 -2.98 8.81 -0.68
CA ALA A 108 -2.88 9.32 -2.05
C ALA A 108 -3.46 8.32 -3.06
N ASN A 109 -3.20 7.03 -2.87
CA ASN A 109 -3.78 5.97 -3.69
C ASN A 109 -5.30 5.86 -3.50
N GLU A 110 -5.81 5.92 -2.26
CA GLU A 110 -7.25 5.95 -1.98
C GLU A 110 -7.93 7.15 -2.69
N PHE A 111 -7.26 8.31 -2.69
CA PHE A 111 -7.79 9.53 -3.30
C PHE A 111 -7.57 9.59 -4.82
N GLY A 112 -6.84 8.64 -5.40
CA GLY A 112 -6.48 8.62 -6.83
C GLY A 112 -5.50 9.74 -7.22
N LEU A 113 -4.63 10.18 -6.30
CA LEU A 113 -3.66 11.25 -6.51
C LEU A 113 -2.29 10.69 -6.97
N GLU A 114 -2.22 10.24 -8.21
CA GLU A 114 -1.05 9.53 -8.76
C GLU A 114 0.27 10.32 -8.63
N GLU A 115 0.28 11.61 -8.95
CA GLU A 115 1.47 12.48 -8.81
C GLU A 115 2.00 12.52 -7.37
N LEU A 116 1.10 12.61 -6.39
CA LEU A 116 1.43 12.61 -4.97
C LEU A 116 1.90 11.23 -4.50
N GLY A 117 1.25 10.17 -4.97
CA GLY A 117 1.65 8.78 -4.69
C GLY A 117 3.07 8.50 -5.19
N ASN A 118 3.40 8.89 -6.42
CA ASN A 118 4.75 8.73 -6.98
C ASN A 118 5.81 9.52 -6.20
N ALA A 119 5.48 10.76 -5.79
CA ALA A 119 6.36 11.56 -4.94
C ALA A 119 6.59 10.90 -3.56
N ALA A 120 5.54 10.37 -2.94
CA ALA A 120 5.62 9.67 -1.67
C ALA A 120 6.43 8.37 -1.77
N GLN A 121 6.27 7.59 -2.84
CA GLN A 121 7.09 6.39 -3.10
C GLN A 121 8.58 6.74 -3.21
N THR A 122 8.90 7.75 -4.04
CA THR A 122 10.28 8.22 -4.24
C THR A 122 10.91 8.71 -2.94
N GLN A 123 10.12 9.36 -2.07
CA GLN A 123 10.62 9.79 -0.78
C GLN A 123 10.78 8.62 0.20
N LEU A 124 9.85 7.67 0.22
CA LEU A 124 9.87 6.54 1.15
C LEU A 124 11.11 5.66 0.94
N VAL A 125 11.54 5.42 -0.30
CA VAL A 125 12.73 4.60 -0.60
C VAL A 125 14.03 5.15 0.00
N ASN A 126 14.08 6.46 0.29
CA ASN A 126 15.21 7.08 1.01
C ASN A 126 15.29 6.64 2.48
N HIS A 127 14.23 6.05 3.03
CA HIS A 127 14.16 5.51 4.39
C HIS A 127 14.42 4.00 4.43
N ALA A 128 15.40 3.52 3.66
CA ALA A 128 15.75 2.10 3.51
C ALA A 128 15.86 1.35 4.84
N SER A 129 16.57 1.92 5.83
CA SER A 129 16.71 1.29 7.16
C SER A 129 15.38 1.08 7.88
N TRP A 130 14.44 2.01 7.73
CA TRP A 130 13.10 1.87 8.31
C TRP A 130 12.27 0.85 7.53
N ILE A 131 12.35 0.86 6.19
CA ILE A 131 11.70 -0.15 5.33
C ILE A 131 12.16 -1.54 5.73
N CYS A 132 13.47 -1.77 5.89
CA CYS A 132 14.00 -3.08 6.27
C CYS A 132 13.47 -3.58 7.63
N ARG A 133 13.24 -2.66 8.59
CA ARG A 133 12.65 -3.01 9.90
C ARG A 133 11.16 -3.32 9.83
N ASN A 134 10.46 -2.77 8.83
CA ASN A 134 9.01 -2.89 8.66
C ASN A 134 8.68 -3.64 7.37
N PHE A 135 9.57 -4.53 6.93
CA PHE A 135 9.63 -4.99 5.56
C PHE A 135 8.35 -5.72 5.13
N THR A 136 7.86 -6.66 5.94
CA THR A 136 6.63 -7.42 5.65
C THR A 136 5.42 -6.50 5.44
N LYS A 137 5.26 -5.47 6.28
CA LYS A 137 4.18 -4.48 6.17
C LYS A 137 4.32 -3.66 4.87
N VAL A 138 5.50 -3.11 4.63
CA VAL A 138 5.77 -2.27 3.44
C VAL A 138 5.59 -3.08 2.15
N TYR A 139 6.10 -4.32 2.15
CA TYR A 139 5.96 -5.23 1.03
C TYR A 139 4.49 -5.48 0.71
N ARG A 140 3.67 -5.88 1.70
CA ARG A 140 2.23 -6.08 1.52
C ARG A 140 1.56 -4.86 0.88
N ILE A 141 1.75 -3.67 1.45
CA ILE A 141 1.16 -2.41 0.96
C ILE A 141 1.60 -2.09 -0.48
N SER A 142 2.85 -2.40 -0.83
CA SER A 142 3.37 -2.13 -2.18
C SER A 142 2.62 -2.94 -3.26
N PHE A 143 2.22 -4.17 -2.97
CA PHE A 143 1.51 -5.06 -3.91
C PHE A 143 -0.01 -4.92 -3.88
N GLU A 144 -0.59 -4.29 -2.86
CA GLU A 144 -2.04 -4.02 -2.80
C GLU A 144 -2.46 -2.82 -3.68
N ASN A 145 -1.53 -1.92 -4.01
CA ASN A 145 -1.86 -0.63 -4.65
C ASN A 145 -1.02 -0.32 -5.90
N ASP A 146 -0.53 -1.34 -6.62
CA ASP A 146 0.26 -1.17 -7.85
C ASP A 146 1.43 -0.16 -7.74
N ASN A 147 2.05 -0.06 -6.55
CA ASN A 147 3.12 0.89 -6.25
C ASN A 147 4.47 0.44 -6.86
N PHE A 148 4.66 0.63 -8.16
CA PHE A 148 5.76 0.04 -8.93
C PHE A 148 7.17 0.35 -8.41
N ASP A 149 7.46 1.59 -8.00
CA ASP A 149 8.80 1.96 -7.55
C ASP A 149 9.13 1.31 -6.20
N LEU A 150 8.17 1.33 -5.28
CA LEU A 150 8.32 0.67 -3.98
C LEU A 150 8.41 -0.86 -4.14
N GLN A 151 7.60 -1.46 -5.01
CA GLN A 151 7.68 -2.89 -5.33
C GLN A 151 9.07 -3.25 -5.88
N LYS A 152 9.60 -2.49 -6.84
CA LYS A 152 10.93 -2.71 -7.41
C LYS A 152 12.02 -2.60 -6.36
N PHE A 153 11.95 -1.58 -5.50
CA PHE A 153 12.87 -1.40 -4.38
C PHE A 153 12.84 -2.60 -3.43
N CYS A 154 11.66 -3.01 -3.01
CA CYS A 154 11.49 -4.16 -2.14
C CYS A 154 11.96 -5.47 -2.78
N ASN A 155 11.64 -5.73 -4.06
CA ASN A 155 12.09 -6.93 -4.78
C ASN A 155 13.62 -7.00 -4.87
N ASN A 156 14.31 -5.87 -5.05
CA ASN A 156 15.78 -5.81 -5.02
C ASN A 156 16.37 -6.19 -3.64
N ILE A 157 15.64 -5.93 -2.55
CA ILE A 157 16.04 -6.35 -1.20
C ILE A 157 15.82 -7.85 -1.02
N ILE A 158 14.63 -8.36 -1.34
CA ILE A 158 14.28 -9.78 -1.10
C ILE A 158 15.12 -10.73 -1.93
N THR A 159 15.41 -10.38 -3.18
CA THR A 159 16.28 -11.21 -4.04
C THR A 159 17.66 -11.44 -3.42
N LYS A 160 18.20 -10.45 -2.69
CA LYS A 160 19.50 -10.55 -2.01
C LYS A 160 19.41 -11.08 -0.58
N HIS A 161 18.35 -10.72 0.14
CA HIS A 161 18.14 -11.00 1.56
C HIS A 161 16.73 -11.57 1.82
N PRO A 162 16.39 -12.74 1.28
CA PRO A 162 15.03 -13.29 1.37
C PRO A 162 14.58 -13.58 2.80
N SER A 163 15.51 -13.88 3.71
CA SER A 163 15.23 -14.08 5.13
C SER A 163 14.50 -12.90 5.79
N ILE A 164 14.62 -11.68 5.26
CA ILE A 164 13.95 -10.48 5.80
C ILE A 164 12.43 -10.63 5.89
N ILE A 165 11.83 -11.43 5.00
CA ILE A 165 10.40 -11.72 4.99
C ILE A 165 10.12 -13.18 5.36
N PHE A 166 10.90 -14.13 4.85
CA PHE A 166 10.66 -15.57 5.08
C PHE A 166 10.87 -15.98 6.54
N ASP A 167 11.81 -15.36 7.24
CA ASP A 167 12.06 -15.66 8.66
C ASP A 167 11.28 -14.72 9.60
N SER A 168 10.51 -13.77 9.06
CA SER A 168 9.65 -12.87 9.84
C SER A 168 8.47 -13.64 10.48
N GLU A 169 8.16 -13.33 11.72
CA GLU A 169 6.93 -13.82 12.39
C GLU A 169 5.67 -13.35 11.66
N ASP A 170 5.71 -12.16 11.04
CA ASP A 170 4.60 -11.61 10.26
C ASP A 170 4.38 -12.33 8.93
N PHE A 171 5.29 -13.24 8.52
CA PHE A 171 5.17 -13.97 7.26
C PHE A 171 3.83 -14.71 7.16
N VAL A 172 3.37 -15.30 8.25
CA VAL A 172 2.11 -16.06 8.27
C VAL A 172 0.87 -15.16 8.05
N ASN A 173 1.02 -13.85 8.22
CA ASN A 173 -0.04 -12.85 8.10
C ASN A 173 -0.10 -12.18 6.72
N ILE A 174 0.76 -12.57 5.78
CA ILE A 174 0.71 -12.02 4.42
C ILE A 174 -0.49 -12.60 3.66
N SER A 175 -1.07 -11.81 2.76
CA SER A 175 -2.16 -12.25 1.91
C SER A 175 -1.69 -13.27 0.86
N GLU A 176 -2.64 -14.03 0.31
CA GLU A 176 -2.38 -14.94 -0.83
C GLU A 176 -1.70 -14.22 -2.00
N SER A 177 -2.19 -13.03 -2.37
CA SER A 177 -1.63 -12.27 -3.50
C SER A 177 -0.19 -11.84 -3.25
N THR A 178 0.13 -11.45 -2.00
CA THR A 178 1.50 -11.14 -1.58
C THR A 178 2.39 -12.39 -1.64
N LEU A 179 1.90 -13.54 -1.14
CA LEU A 179 2.64 -14.81 -1.20
C LEU A 179 2.92 -15.24 -2.65
N VAL A 180 1.91 -15.21 -3.53
CA VAL A 180 2.07 -15.54 -4.95
C VAL A 180 3.08 -14.62 -5.62
N SER A 181 3.06 -13.33 -5.29
CA SER A 181 4.03 -12.36 -5.84
C SER A 181 5.46 -12.64 -5.37
N LEU A 182 5.65 -13.05 -4.11
CA LEU A 182 6.95 -13.49 -3.58
C LEU A 182 7.47 -14.73 -4.31
N LEU A 183 6.61 -15.75 -4.48
CA LEU A 183 7.00 -17.02 -5.08
C LEU A 183 7.26 -16.93 -6.59
N LYS A 184 6.82 -15.85 -7.25
CA LYS A 184 7.15 -15.54 -8.65
C LYS A 184 8.55 -14.95 -8.85
N LEU A 185 9.27 -14.63 -7.76
CA LEU A 185 10.63 -14.12 -7.85
C LEU A 185 11.60 -15.27 -8.16
N ASP A 186 12.08 -15.34 -9.41
CA ASP A 186 12.96 -16.43 -9.87
C ASP A 186 14.37 -16.40 -9.24
N ASN A 187 14.80 -15.27 -8.69
CA ASN A 187 16.19 -15.03 -8.25
C ASN A 187 16.33 -14.83 -6.74
N LEU A 188 15.58 -15.60 -5.93
CA LEU A 188 15.70 -15.56 -4.48
C LEU A 188 16.99 -16.26 -4.05
N ASN A 189 17.87 -15.56 -3.33
CA ASN A 189 19.08 -16.13 -2.73
C ASN A 189 18.77 -16.96 -1.47
N MET A 190 17.93 -17.99 -1.60
CA MET A 190 17.51 -18.91 -0.53
C MET A 190 17.35 -20.32 -1.11
N ASP A 191 17.65 -21.32 -0.28
CA ASP A 191 17.35 -22.71 -0.62
C ASP A 191 15.84 -22.93 -0.81
N GLU A 192 15.45 -23.60 -1.90
CA GLU A 192 14.05 -23.87 -2.23
C GLU A 192 13.33 -24.66 -1.12
N GLY A 193 14.03 -25.60 -0.47
CA GLY A 193 13.50 -26.37 0.66
C GLY A 193 13.14 -25.47 1.84
N LYS A 194 13.97 -24.47 2.14
CA LYS A 194 13.65 -23.45 3.16
C LYS A 194 12.43 -22.60 2.78
N ILE A 195 12.32 -22.19 1.51
CA ILE A 195 11.14 -21.46 1.02
C ILE A 195 9.88 -22.31 1.23
N TRP A 196 9.92 -23.59 0.84
CA TRP A 196 8.79 -24.51 1.01
C TRP A 196 8.40 -24.72 2.48
N ASN A 197 9.37 -24.80 3.38
CA ASN A 197 9.08 -24.88 4.82
C ASN A 197 8.29 -23.66 5.30
N GLN A 198 8.62 -22.46 4.82
CA GLN A 198 7.87 -21.25 5.17
C GLN A 198 6.48 -21.21 4.54
N VAL A 199 6.34 -21.65 3.29
CA VAL A 199 5.05 -21.79 2.62
C VAL A 199 4.12 -22.74 3.39
N ILE A 200 4.65 -23.85 3.88
CA ILE A 200 3.92 -24.81 4.73
C ILE A 200 3.53 -24.13 6.05
N ARG A 201 4.46 -23.41 6.70
CA ARG A 201 4.18 -22.66 7.92
C ARG A 201 3.04 -21.65 7.73
N TRP A 202 3.05 -20.92 6.62
CA TRP A 202 1.95 -20.01 6.23
C TRP A 202 0.65 -20.78 6.03
N GLY A 203 0.66 -21.89 5.28
CA GLY A 203 -0.52 -22.70 5.02
C GLY A 203 -1.13 -23.30 6.28
N ILE A 204 -0.32 -23.72 7.26
CA ILE A 204 -0.80 -24.17 8.57
C ILE A 204 -1.51 -23.03 9.31
N ALA A 205 -0.91 -21.84 9.33
CA ALA A 205 -1.50 -20.68 10.01
C ALA A 205 -2.85 -20.24 9.40
N GLN A 206 -3.09 -20.50 8.11
CA GLN A 206 -4.40 -20.26 7.46
C GLN A 206 -5.48 -21.28 7.86
N ASN A 207 -5.14 -22.35 8.58
CA ASN A 207 -6.06 -23.39 9.02
C ASN A 207 -5.96 -23.57 10.54
N PRO A 208 -6.71 -22.79 11.34
CA PRO A 208 -6.59 -22.78 12.79
C PRO A 208 -6.97 -24.11 13.46
N ASP A 209 -7.73 -24.97 12.77
CA ASP A 209 -8.09 -26.31 13.25
C ASP A 209 -6.96 -27.34 13.12
N LEU A 210 -5.86 -27.01 12.43
CA LEU A 210 -4.70 -27.88 12.31
C LEU A 210 -3.82 -27.79 13.56
N ASP A 211 -3.42 -28.95 14.07
CA ASP A 211 -2.45 -29.01 15.15
C ASP A 211 -1.10 -28.44 14.69
N SER A 212 -0.46 -27.64 15.53
CA SER A 212 0.91 -27.16 15.30
C SER A 212 1.93 -28.30 15.21
N ASN A 213 1.68 -29.45 15.84
CA ASN A 213 2.56 -30.61 15.83
C ASN A 213 2.24 -31.57 14.67
N ILE A 214 3.06 -31.51 13.62
CA ILE A 214 2.93 -32.36 12.42
C ILE A 214 2.98 -33.86 12.75
N THR A 215 3.63 -34.29 13.84
CA THR A 215 3.71 -35.72 14.19
C THR A 215 2.35 -36.29 14.63
N GLN A 216 1.38 -35.45 14.97
CA GLN A 216 0.03 -35.85 15.39
C GLN A 216 -0.98 -35.80 14.23
N TRP A 217 -0.51 -35.51 13.01
CA TRP A 217 -1.41 -35.28 11.90
C TRP A 217 -2.02 -36.57 11.34
N SER A 218 -3.33 -36.50 11.12
CA SER A 218 -4.06 -37.50 10.34
C SER A 218 -3.93 -37.25 8.84
N ASN A 219 -4.28 -38.24 8.01
CA ASN A 219 -4.39 -38.04 6.56
C ASN A 219 -5.34 -36.89 6.19
N THR A 220 -6.40 -36.70 6.96
CA THR A 220 -7.34 -35.58 6.76
C THR A 220 -6.64 -34.24 6.97
N ASN A 221 -5.79 -34.11 7.99
CA ASN A 221 -5.03 -32.88 8.26
C ASN A 221 -4.11 -32.52 7.06
N PHE A 222 -3.40 -33.52 6.52
CA PHE A 222 -2.58 -33.34 5.32
C PHE A 222 -3.41 -32.96 4.08
N LEU A 223 -4.61 -33.54 3.92
CA LEU A 223 -5.52 -33.19 2.82
C LEU A 223 -6.06 -31.76 2.95
N THR A 224 -6.36 -31.29 4.17
CA THR A 224 -6.76 -29.90 4.43
C THR A 224 -5.66 -28.94 3.98
N LEU A 225 -4.42 -29.11 4.48
CA LEU A 225 -3.29 -28.27 4.08
C LEU A 225 -3.05 -28.32 2.57
N LYS A 226 -3.08 -29.52 1.96
CA LYS A 226 -2.92 -29.68 0.51
C LYS A 226 -3.97 -28.88 -0.26
N THR A 227 -5.20 -28.86 0.20
CA THR A 227 -6.31 -28.13 -0.45
C THR A 227 -6.09 -26.63 -0.36
N THR A 228 -5.73 -26.12 0.82
CA THR A 228 -5.31 -24.72 1.05
C THR A 228 -4.20 -24.32 0.08
N LEU A 229 -3.07 -25.03 0.10
CA LEU A 229 -1.92 -24.70 -0.75
C LEU A 229 -2.24 -24.85 -2.25
N LYS A 230 -3.02 -25.85 -2.65
CA LYS A 230 -3.43 -26.04 -4.06
C LYS A 230 -4.28 -24.87 -4.55
N ASN A 231 -5.26 -24.43 -3.75
CA ASN A 231 -6.15 -23.34 -4.13
C ASN A 231 -5.38 -22.03 -4.28
N TYR A 232 -4.39 -21.79 -3.41
CA TYR A 232 -3.66 -20.53 -3.33
C TYR A 232 -2.44 -20.44 -4.25
N ILE A 233 -1.69 -21.53 -4.39
CA ILE A 233 -0.36 -21.51 -5.02
C ILE A 233 -0.39 -22.17 -6.39
N MET A 234 -1.01 -23.34 -6.51
CA MET A 234 -0.94 -24.14 -7.73
C MET A 234 -1.86 -23.63 -8.85
N SER A 235 -2.99 -22.98 -8.51
CA SER A 235 -3.92 -22.41 -9.49
C SER A 235 -3.34 -21.18 -10.22
N LYS A 236 -2.40 -20.45 -9.61
CA LYS A 236 -1.84 -19.18 -10.11
C LYS A 236 -0.36 -19.23 -10.53
N LEU A 237 0.40 -20.27 -10.14
CA LEU A 237 1.75 -20.52 -10.65
C LEU A 237 1.75 -21.38 -11.93
N ALA A 238 0.60 -21.92 -12.34
CA ALA A 238 0.44 -22.63 -13.60
C ALA A 238 0.34 -21.65 -14.79
N ALA A 239 1.41 -20.93 -15.09
CA ALA A 239 1.64 -20.41 -16.44
C ALA A 239 2.36 -21.50 -17.27
N PRO A 240 1.95 -21.77 -18.51
CA PRO A 240 2.58 -22.78 -19.34
C PRO A 240 4.00 -22.34 -19.71
N ASN A 241 4.96 -23.27 -19.59
CA ASN A 241 6.32 -23.19 -20.17
C ASN A 241 7.38 -22.32 -19.48
N ARG A 242 7.69 -22.59 -18.21
CA ARG A 242 9.07 -22.44 -17.71
C ARG A 242 9.54 -23.71 -17.03
N ALA A 243 10.58 -24.32 -17.60
CA ALA A 243 11.25 -25.48 -17.01
C ALA A 243 12.01 -25.01 -15.76
N VAL A 244 11.53 -25.42 -14.59
CA VAL A 244 12.30 -25.33 -13.35
C VAL A 244 13.24 -26.53 -13.36
N ASN A 245 14.54 -26.29 -13.52
CA ASN A 245 15.56 -27.31 -13.36
C ASN A 245 15.76 -27.59 -11.86
N SER A 246 14.80 -28.28 -11.25
CA SER A 246 14.94 -28.80 -9.89
C SER A 246 15.61 -30.18 -9.97
N ILE A 247 16.67 -30.39 -9.18
CA ILE A 247 17.34 -31.70 -9.03
C ILE A 247 16.46 -32.68 -8.21
N ILE A 248 15.38 -32.20 -7.58
CA ILE A 248 14.53 -32.96 -6.67
C ILE A 248 13.21 -33.41 -7.32
N LEU A 249 12.76 -32.75 -8.40
CA LEU A 249 11.56 -33.14 -9.14
C LEU A 249 11.93 -33.62 -10.55
N PRO A 250 11.30 -34.68 -11.09
CA PRO A 250 11.56 -35.09 -12.46
C PRO A 250 11.15 -33.98 -13.45
N PRO A 251 11.80 -33.91 -14.63
CA PRO A 251 11.49 -32.94 -15.66
C PRO A 251 10.00 -32.97 -15.99
N ARG A 252 9.31 -31.82 -15.91
CA ARG A 252 7.92 -31.71 -16.31
C ARG A 252 7.83 -31.81 -17.83
N ILE A 253 7.50 -32.98 -18.35
CA ILE A 253 6.86 -33.14 -19.65
C ILE A 253 5.43 -33.58 -19.35
N MET A 254 4.45 -32.72 -19.59
CA MET A 254 3.06 -33.15 -19.71
C MET A 254 2.67 -33.01 -21.17
N VAL A 255 2.28 -34.13 -21.78
CA VAL A 255 1.48 -34.18 -23.01
C VAL A 255 0.10 -33.62 -22.72
#